data_AF-A0A2N9L4U4-F1
#
_entry.id   AF-A0A2N9L4U4-F1
#
_cell.length_a   1.000
_cell.length_b   1.000
_cell.length_c   1.000
_cell.angle_alpha   90.00
_cell.angle_beta   90.00
_cell.angle_gamma   90.00
#
_symmetry.space_group_name_H-M   'P 1'
#
loop_
_entity.id
_entity.type
_entity.pdbx_description
1 polymer ?
#
loop_
_entity_poly.entity_id
_entity_poly.type
_entity_poly.pdbx_seq_one_letter_code
_entity_poly.pdbx_strand_id
1 'polypeptide(L)'
;MTKTFMDAGHPGVMGRRAHEPSFRWSCSNAQAPVRFSAGSPLAGIDSVNAPQGVRVEAWSRLARDLDLKKLAQTTKVVGLAEVSDVARRILEGKVRGRAVVDVNL
;
A
#
# COMPACT_ATOMS: atom_id res chain seq x y z
N MET A 1 -30.07 -33.64 30.51
CA MET A 1 -29.09 -33.81 29.41
C MET A 1 -27.93 -32.87 29.70
N THR A 2 -26.80 -33.42 30.13
CA THR A 2 -25.62 -32.70 30.63
C THR A 2 -24.65 -32.38 29.49
N LYS A 3 -23.92 -31.25 29.64
CA LYS A 3 -22.60 -30.91 29.05
C LYS A 3 -22.59 -30.52 27.54
N THR A 4 -21.83 -29.55 27.05
CA THR A 4 -20.67 -28.79 27.58
C THR A 4 -20.61 -27.43 26.88
N PHE A 5 -20.49 -26.37 27.69
CA PHE A 5 -20.07 -25.03 27.34
C PHE A 5 -18.54 -25.01 27.25
N MET A 6 -17.98 -24.57 26.12
CA MET A 6 -16.61 -24.05 26.05
C MET A 6 -16.62 -22.72 25.32
N ASP A 7 -16.33 -21.71 26.13
CA ASP A 7 -16.15 -20.29 25.88
C ASP A 7 -14.78 -20.04 25.26
N ALA A 8 -14.71 -19.10 24.31
CA ALA A 8 -13.47 -18.40 23.98
C ALA A 8 -13.78 -17.09 23.23
N GLY A 9 -14.24 -16.09 24.00
CA GLY A 9 -13.54 -14.81 24.05
C GLY A 9 -13.81 -13.82 22.91
N HIS A 10 -15.01 -13.22 22.91
CA HIS A 10 -15.12 -11.80 22.60
C HIS A 10 -14.84 -11.01 23.89
N PRO A 11 -13.78 -10.19 23.89
CA PRO A 11 -13.93 -8.82 24.36
C PRO A 11 -13.13 -7.89 23.42
N GLY A 12 -13.55 -6.70 23.06
CA GLY A 12 -14.45 -5.76 23.66
C GLY A 12 -14.13 -4.42 23.00
N VAL A 13 -15.16 -3.59 22.84
CA VAL A 13 -15.01 -2.20 22.43
C VAL A 13 -14.13 -1.47 23.46
N MET A 14 -12.97 -0.93 23.07
CA MET A 14 -12.24 0.03 23.89
C MET A 14 -11.46 1.06 23.07
N GLY A 15 -11.91 2.32 23.15
CA GLY A 15 -11.02 3.47 23.35
C GLY A 15 -10.25 4.03 22.16
N ARG A 16 -10.85 5.02 21.48
CA ARG A 16 -10.06 6.09 20.85
C ARG A 16 -9.35 6.93 21.93
N ARG A 17 -8.02 7.01 21.84
CA ARG A 17 -7.14 8.20 21.95
C ARG A 17 -5.88 7.92 22.76
N ALA A 18 -4.73 8.09 22.10
CA ALA A 18 -3.72 9.12 22.36
C ALA A 18 -2.32 8.54 22.05
N HIS A 19 -1.59 9.22 21.14
CA HIS A 19 -0.21 8.93 20.73
C HIS A 19 -0.03 7.67 19.88
N GLU A 20 0.04 7.84 18.56
CA GLU A 20 0.31 6.78 17.59
C GLU A 20 1.73 6.96 17.00
N PRO A 21 2.78 6.28 17.52
CA PRO A 21 4.15 6.42 17.03
C PRO A 21 4.63 5.23 16.19
N SER A 22 3.75 4.31 15.80
CA SER A 22 4.19 3.06 15.19
C SER A 22 3.23 2.60 14.11
N PHE A 23 3.34 3.25 12.95
CA PHE A 23 2.91 2.65 11.70
C PHE A 23 3.83 1.47 11.38
N ARG A 24 3.60 0.32 12.03
CA ARG A 24 4.35 -0.91 11.79
C ARG A 24 3.74 -1.59 10.56
N TRP A 25 4.34 -1.36 9.40
CA TRP A 25 4.12 -2.21 8.23
C TRP A 25 4.60 -3.63 8.55
N SER A 26 3.67 -4.49 8.95
CA SER A 26 3.93 -5.91 9.07
C SER A 26 3.57 -6.56 7.72
N CYS A 27 4.53 -6.60 6.79
CA CYS A 27 4.42 -7.57 5.69
C CYS A 27 4.52 -8.96 6.33
N SER A 28 3.56 -9.85 6.06
CA SER A 28 3.58 -11.22 6.61
C SER A 28 4.78 -12.06 6.13
N ASN A 29 5.61 -11.53 5.24
CA ASN A 29 6.87 -12.13 4.78
C ASN A 29 8.12 -11.28 5.10
N ALA A 30 7.99 -10.28 5.98
CA ALA A 30 9.13 -9.44 6.37
C ALA A 30 10.13 -10.26 7.19
N GLN A 31 11.31 -10.54 6.64
CA GLN A 31 12.49 -10.82 7.47
C GLN A 31 12.66 -9.67 8.46
N ALA A 32 13.04 -10.01 9.70
CA ALA A 32 13.22 -9.03 10.78
C ALA A 32 14.02 -7.81 10.29
N PRO A 33 13.55 -6.58 10.54
CA PRO A 33 14.18 -5.38 10.01
C PRO A 33 15.63 -5.30 10.51
N VAL A 34 16.57 -5.16 9.58
CA VAL A 34 17.99 -4.98 9.90
C VAL A 34 18.13 -3.67 10.68
N ARG A 35 18.61 -3.74 11.91
CA ARG A 35 18.87 -2.57 12.76
C ARG A 35 20.36 -2.33 12.86
N PHE A 36 20.77 -1.13 12.48
CA PHE A 36 22.07 -0.58 12.86
C PHE A 36 22.00 -0.03 14.29
N SER A 37 23.12 -0.04 15.02
CA SER A 37 23.18 0.27 16.46
C SER A 37 22.72 1.69 16.85
N ALA A 38 22.50 2.58 15.90
CA ALA A 38 21.94 3.92 16.11
C ALA A 38 21.14 4.44 14.90
N GLY A 39 20.54 3.53 14.11
CA GLY A 39 19.87 3.89 12.85
C GLY A 39 18.35 3.73 12.91
N SER A 40 17.64 4.56 12.13
CA SER A 40 16.24 4.30 11.78
C SER A 40 16.11 2.92 11.12
N PRO A 41 15.01 2.19 11.39
CA PRO A 41 14.82 0.86 10.81
C PRO A 41 14.78 0.94 9.28
N LEU A 42 15.52 0.05 8.62
CA LEU A 42 15.37 -0.17 7.18
C LEU A 42 14.20 -1.13 6.97
N ALA A 43 13.13 -0.63 6.35
CA ALA A 43 11.96 -1.43 6.00
C ALA A 43 11.96 -1.73 4.50
N GLY A 44 12.06 -3.00 4.13
CA GLY A 44 11.82 -3.45 2.77
C GLY A 44 10.32 -3.42 2.44
N ILE A 45 9.95 -2.86 1.29
CA ILE A 45 8.57 -2.80 0.81
C ILE A 45 8.46 -3.70 -0.42
N ASP A 46 7.62 -4.73 -0.35
CA ASP A 46 7.25 -5.57 -1.49
C ASP A 46 5.74 -5.43 -1.74
N SER A 47 5.38 -5.01 -2.96
CA SER A 47 3.98 -4.90 -3.38
C SER A 47 3.42 -6.21 -3.93
N VAL A 48 4.27 -7.15 -4.36
CA VAL A 48 3.85 -8.36 -5.07
C VAL A 48 3.23 -9.37 -4.10
N ASN A 49 3.94 -9.70 -3.01
CA ASN A 49 3.53 -10.76 -2.09
C ASN A 49 2.80 -10.23 -0.84
N ALA A 50 2.35 -8.97 -0.85
CA ALA A 50 1.63 -8.38 0.27
C ALA A 50 0.30 -9.13 0.54
N PRO A 51 -0.03 -9.53 1.79
CA PRO A 51 -1.29 -10.20 2.10
C PRO A 51 -2.53 -9.38 1.72
N GLN A 52 -3.65 -10.06 1.44
CA GLN A 52 -4.88 -9.39 1.00
C GLN A 52 -5.38 -8.32 1.98
N GLY A 53 -5.39 -8.59 3.29
CA GLY A 53 -5.84 -7.62 4.28
C GLY A 53 -5.03 -6.31 4.25
N VAL A 54 -3.71 -6.42 4.08
CA VAL A 54 -2.81 -5.25 3.95
C VAL A 54 -3.09 -4.48 2.66
N ARG A 55 -3.34 -5.20 1.55
CA ARG A 55 -3.70 -4.55 0.28
C ARG A 55 -5.00 -3.76 0.38
N VAL A 56 -6.04 -4.32 1.00
CA VAL A 56 -7.33 -3.65 1.19
C VAL A 56 -7.15 -2.38 2.00
N GLU A 57 -6.47 -2.47 3.15
CA GLU A 57 -6.19 -1.30 3.99
C GLU A 57 -5.40 -0.22 3.23
N ALA A 58 -4.37 -0.63 2.48
CA ALA A 58 -3.60 0.30 1.66
C ALA A 58 -4.46 1.04 0.63
N TRP A 59 -5.35 0.34 -0.08
CA TRP A 59 -6.28 0.95 -1.03
C TRP A 59 -7.32 1.85 -0.36
N SER A 60 -7.88 1.44 0.79
CA SER A 60 -8.79 2.28 1.57
C SER A 60 -8.14 3.58 2.02
N ARG A 61 -6.88 3.53 2.45
CA ARG A 61 -6.10 4.72 2.79
C ARG A 61 -5.79 5.59 1.58
N LEU A 62 -5.40 4.98 0.45
CA LEU A 62 -5.20 5.73 -0.80
C LEU A 62 -6.47 6.50 -1.20
N ALA A 63 -7.65 5.88 -1.13
CA ALA A 63 -8.90 6.55 -1.48
C ALA A 63 -9.23 7.73 -0.53
N ARG A 64 -8.85 7.64 0.74
CA ARG A 64 -9.13 8.67 1.76
C ARG A 64 -8.11 9.80 1.75
N ASP A 65 -6.83 9.47 1.61
CA ASP A 65 -5.72 10.40 1.88
C ASP A 65 -5.13 11.00 0.58
N LEU A 66 -5.40 10.43 -0.60
CA LEU A 66 -4.87 10.92 -1.87
C LEU A 66 -5.75 12.02 -2.46
N ASP A 67 -5.17 13.21 -2.66
CA ASP A 67 -5.83 14.30 -3.38
C ASP A 67 -5.87 14.04 -4.89
N LEU A 68 -7.06 13.77 -5.40
CA LEU A 68 -7.31 13.48 -6.81
C LEU A 68 -6.91 14.64 -7.74
N LYS A 69 -6.96 15.89 -7.27
CA LYS A 69 -6.55 17.04 -8.10
C LYS A 69 -5.06 17.04 -8.35
N LYS A 70 -4.24 16.74 -7.33
CA LYS A 70 -2.78 16.59 -7.47
C LYS A 70 -2.42 15.38 -8.32
N LEU A 71 -3.19 14.30 -8.19
CA LEU A 71 -3.03 13.12 -9.03
C LEU A 71 -3.26 13.46 -10.51
N ALA A 72 -4.35 14.15 -10.83
CA ALA A 72 -4.67 14.54 -12.21
C ALA A 72 -3.58 15.41 -12.85
N GLN A 73 -2.99 16.33 -12.10
CA GLN A 73 -1.89 17.19 -12.58
C GLN A 73 -0.62 16.43 -12.96
N THR A 74 -0.42 15.23 -12.42
CA THR A 74 0.76 14.39 -12.68
C THR A 74 0.45 13.19 -13.56
N THR A 75 -0.78 13.10 -14.08
CA THR A 75 -1.25 11.97 -14.89
C THR A 75 -1.31 12.36 -16.36
N LYS A 76 -0.71 11.53 -17.23
CA LYS A 76 -0.82 11.65 -18.68
C LYS A 76 -1.53 10.43 -19.24
N VAL A 77 -2.62 10.65 -19.98
CA VAL A 77 -3.31 9.57 -20.71
C VAL A 77 -2.62 9.34 -22.05
N VAL A 78 -2.40 8.08 -22.40
CA VAL A 78 -1.80 7.64 -23.67
C VAL A 78 -2.63 6.50 -24.25
N GLY A 79 -2.72 6.42 -25.58
CA GLY A 79 -3.37 5.29 -26.24
C GLY A 79 -2.53 4.01 -26.17
N LEU A 80 -3.16 2.86 -26.38
CA LEU A 80 -2.47 1.56 -26.41
C LEU A 80 -1.34 1.52 -27.46
N ALA A 81 -1.51 2.18 -28.60
CA ALA A 81 -0.50 2.25 -29.66
C ALA A 81 0.78 2.99 -29.22
N GLU A 82 0.69 3.92 -28.27
CA GLU A 82 1.80 4.76 -27.82
C GLU A 82 2.63 4.10 -26.70
N VAL A 83 2.18 2.95 -26.18
CA VAL A 83 2.78 2.28 -25.00
C VAL A 83 4.26 1.97 -25.20
N SER A 84 4.65 1.48 -26.38
CA SER A 84 6.04 1.13 -26.69
C SER A 84 6.97 2.34 -26.61
N ASP A 85 6.52 3.49 -27.15
CA ASP A 85 7.30 4.73 -27.11
C ASP A 85 7.37 5.32 -25.71
N VAL A 86 6.27 5.26 -24.96
CA VAL A 86 6.23 5.71 -23.56
C VAL A 86 7.13 4.84 -22.69
N ALA A 87 7.14 3.52 -22.87
CA ALA A 87 8.01 2.60 -22.14
C ALA A 87 9.49 2.93 -22.37
N ARG A 88 9.90 3.15 -23.62
CA ARG A 88 11.26 3.60 -23.95
C ARG A 88 11.62 4.89 -23.22
N ARG A 89 10.72 5.88 -23.25
CA ARG A 89 10.95 7.17 -22.57
C ARG A 89 11.02 7.04 -21.04
N ILE A 90 10.29 6.09 -20.45
CA ILE A 90 10.38 5.78 -19.01
C ILE A 90 11.77 5.24 -18.68
N LEU A 91 12.27 4.28 -19.45
CA LEU A 91 13.61 3.69 -19.27
C LEU A 91 14.72 4.73 -19.46
N GLU A 92 14.52 5.69 -20.37
CA GLU A 92 15.42 6.85 -20.56
C GLU A 92 15.29 7.92 -19.47
N GLY A 93 14.39 7.76 -18.49
CA GLY A 93 14.17 8.75 -17.42
C GLY A 93 13.49 10.05 -17.88
N LYS A 94 12.87 10.06 -19.07
CA LYS A 94 12.26 11.26 -19.68
C LYS A 94 10.77 11.44 -19.34
N VAL A 95 10.21 10.56 -18.54
CA VAL A 95 8.81 10.63 -18.08
C VAL A 95 8.78 11.04 -16.61
N ARG A 96 7.98 12.06 -16.31
CA ARG A 96 7.68 12.50 -14.94
C ARG A 96 6.21 12.26 -14.65
N GLY A 97 5.90 11.85 -13.43
CA GLY A 97 4.52 11.56 -13.02
C GLY A 97 4.09 10.14 -13.36
N ARG A 98 2.84 9.99 -13.80
CA ARG A 98 2.18 8.70 -14.07
C ARG A 98 1.60 8.69 -15.48
N ALA A 99 1.77 7.58 -16.19
CA ALA A 99 1.10 7.33 -17.46
C ALA A 99 -0.10 6.42 -17.23
N VAL A 100 -1.28 6.80 -17.71
CA VAL A 100 -2.49 5.98 -17.75
C VAL A 100 -2.71 5.57 -19.19
N VAL A 101 -2.76 4.27 -19.44
CA VAL A 101 -3.03 3.73 -20.77
C VAL A 101 -4.53 3.54 -20.90
N ASP A 102 -5.15 4.22 -21.86
CA ASP A 102 -6.53 3.91 -22.25
C ASP A 102 -6.52 2.74 -23.24
N VAL A 103 -7.28 1.69 -22.92
CA VAL A 103 -7.34 0.43 -23.68
C VAL A 103 -8.53 0.39 -24.65
N ASN A 104 -9.43 1.38 -24.60
CA ASN A 104 -10.62 1.44 -25.47
C ASN A 104 -10.52 2.53 -26.55
N LEU A 105 -9.36 3.17 -26.65
CA LEU A 105 -9.09 4.33 -27.50
C LEU A 105 -8.80 3.93 -28.95
#